data_AF-A0A0N4Z9X2-F1
#
_entry.id   AF-A0A0N4Z9X2-F1
#
_cell.length_a   1.000
_cell.length_b   1.000
_cell.length_c   1.000
_cell.angle_alpha   90.00
_cell.angle_beta   90.00
_cell.angle_gamma   90.00
#
_symmetry.space_group_name_H-M   'P 1'
#
loop_
_entity.id
_entity.type
_entity.pdbx_description
1 polymer ?
#
loop_
_entity_poly.entity_id
_entity_poly.type
_entity_poly.pdbx_seq_one_letter_code
_entity_poly.pdbx_strand_id
1 'polypeptide(L)'
;MSAWDIKSIVEKIPVTEKGKKTYLFKVRWADSLVTENDFRDKSIVRSFLNGDFQYKVIGPERKTNDKSVIPITKMYWIIESEKTGEQKRVSYKTVKDEYPDQLIKFYEKNAAPYI
;
A
#
# COMPACT_ATOMS: atom_id res chain seq x y z
N MET A 1 -11.52 -17.28 -4.58
CA MET A 1 -12.17 -16.70 -3.38
C MET A 1 -11.08 -16.07 -2.54
N SER A 2 -11.03 -14.74 -2.47
CA SER A 2 -10.02 -13.99 -1.70
C SER A 2 -10.57 -13.72 -0.31
N ALA A 3 -10.52 -14.74 0.56
CA ALA A 3 -10.88 -14.59 1.96
C ALA A 3 -9.64 -14.11 2.73
N TRP A 4 -9.67 -12.86 3.17
CA TRP A 4 -8.72 -12.34 4.16
C TRP A 4 -9.18 -12.85 5.53
N ASP A 5 -8.47 -13.83 6.08
CA ASP A 5 -8.83 -14.40 7.38
C ASP A 5 -8.29 -13.53 8.53
N ILE A 6 -9.12 -13.32 9.56
CA ILE A 6 -8.74 -12.58 10.76
C ILE A 6 -8.12 -13.57 11.76
N LYS A 7 -6.86 -13.36 12.16
CA LYS A 7 -6.18 -14.18 13.18
C LYS A 7 -6.71 -13.89 14.57
N SER A 8 -6.85 -12.61 14.89
CA SER A 8 -7.38 -12.17 16.18
C SER A 8 -7.90 -10.74 16.12
N ILE A 9 -8.87 -10.43 16.99
CA ILE A 9 -9.29 -9.06 17.26
C ILE A 9 -8.39 -8.53 18.37
N VAL A 10 -7.69 -7.42 18.08
CA VAL A 10 -6.77 -6.75 19.01
C VAL A 10 -7.52 -5.78 19.91
N GLU A 11 -8.50 -5.07 19.35
CA GLU A 11 -9.22 -4.02 20.08
C GLU A 11 -10.63 -3.83 19.52
N LYS A 12 -11.58 -3.52 20.40
CA LYS A 12 -12.98 -3.24 20.06
C LYS A 12 -13.35 -1.85 20.56
N ILE A 13 -13.59 -0.93 19.63
CA ILE A 13 -13.85 0.47 19.92
C ILE A 13 -15.34 0.75 19.68
N PRO A 14 -16.13 1.09 20.71
CA PRO A 14 -17.52 1.49 20.52
C PRO A 14 -17.59 2.86 19.84
N VAL A 15 -18.42 2.98 18.81
CA VAL A 15 -18.68 4.24 18.09
C VAL A 15 -20.18 4.46 18.04
N THR A 16 -20.61 5.72 18.05
CA THR A 16 -22.02 6.06 17.87
C THR A 16 -22.18 6.80 16.56
N GLU A 17 -22.77 6.15 15.55
CA GLU A 17 -23.09 6.76 14.27
C GLU A 17 -24.60 6.92 14.13
N LYS A 18 -25.05 8.15 13.84
CA LYS A 18 -26.48 8.48 13.63
C LYS A 18 -27.40 7.95 14.74
N GLY A 19 -26.93 8.02 16.00
CA GLY A 19 -27.68 7.56 17.17
C GLY A 19 -27.72 6.04 17.39
N LYS A 20 -27.04 5.24 16.54
CA LYS A 20 -26.89 3.80 16.73
C LYS A 20 -25.47 3.47 17.22
N LYS A 21 -25.39 2.57 18.19
CA LYS A 21 -24.12 2.07 18.72
C LYS A 21 -23.54 1.03 17.76
N THR A 22 -22.41 1.36 17.14
CA THR A 22 -21.60 0.50 16.27
C THR A 22 -20.27 0.17 16.96
N TYR A 23 -19.49 -0.73 16.38
CA TYR A 23 -18.17 -1.11 16.91
C TYR A 23 -17.17 -1.18 15.77
N LEU A 24 -16.04 -0.49 15.93
CA LEU A 24 -14.87 -0.66 15.09
C LEU A 24 -13.94 -1.70 15.74
N PHE A 25 -13.34 -2.54 14.91
CA PHE A 25 -12.42 -3.59 15.37
C PHE A 25 -11.04 -3.34 14.80
N LYS A 26 -10.05 -3.23 15.68
CA LYS A 26 -8.64 -3.36 15.30
C LYS A 26 -8.34 -4.84 15.25
N VAL A 27 -7.93 -5.35 14.09
CA VAL A 27 -7.71 -6.77 13.86
C VAL A 27 -6.26 -7.04 13.48
N ARG A 28 -5.77 -8.21 13.86
CA ARG A 28 -4.56 -8.83 13.32
C ARG A 28 -5.01 -9.83 12.27
N TRP A 29 -4.57 -9.64 11.04
CA TRP A 29 -4.83 -10.57 9.95
C TRP A 29 -4.05 -11.88 10.13
N ALA A 30 -4.58 -12.97 9.58
CA ALA A 30 -3.87 -14.24 9.46
C ALA A 30 -2.56 -14.03 8.70
N ASP A 31 -1.56 -14.82 9.06
CA ASP A 31 -0.31 -14.81 8.31
C ASP A 31 -0.65 -15.25 6.88
N SER A 32 -0.14 -14.52 5.90
CA SER A 32 -0.40 -14.81 4.49
C SER A 32 -0.09 -16.27 4.19
N LEU A 33 -1.03 -16.98 3.55
CA LEU A 33 -0.77 -18.32 3.01
C LEU A 33 0.23 -18.29 1.84
N VAL A 34 0.53 -17.10 1.33
CA VAL A 34 1.54 -16.87 0.29
C VAL A 34 2.92 -16.79 0.94
N THR A 35 3.77 -17.75 0.60
CA THR A 35 5.17 -17.89 1.04
C THR A 35 6.14 -17.43 -0.06
N GLU A 36 7.43 -17.30 0.25
CA GLU A 36 8.45 -16.95 -0.76
C GLU A 36 8.53 -17.93 -1.93
N ASN A 37 8.01 -19.16 -1.77
CA ASN A 37 8.00 -20.18 -2.81
C ASN A 37 6.88 -20.00 -3.83
N ASP A 38 5.89 -19.17 -3.52
CA ASP A 38 4.77 -18.84 -4.43
C ASP A 38 5.16 -17.77 -5.46
N PHE A 39 6.33 -17.15 -5.30
CA PHE A 39 6.86 -16.14 -6.22
C PHE A 39 7.99 -16.71 -7.07
N ARG A 40 7.90 -16.46 -8.38
CA ARG A 40 8.92 -16.89 -9.36
C ARG A 40 10.26 -16.20 -9.15
N ASP A 41 10.24 -14.98 -8.63
CA ASP A 41 11.40 -14.23 -8.17
C ASP A 41 11.35 -14.07 -6.66
N LYS A 42 12.20 -14.82 -5.96
CA LYS A 42 12.28 -14.83 -4.49
C LYS A 42 13.01 -13.61 -3.92
N SER A 43 13.71 -12.85 -4.76
CA SER A 43 14.48 -11.68 -4.34
C SER A 43 13.56 -10.59 -3.77
N ILE A 44 12.38 -10.42 -4.37
CA ILE A 44 11.38 -9.42 -3.95
C ILE A 44 10.86 -9.72 -2.54
N VAL A 45 10.54 -10.98 -2.25
CA VAL A 45 10.04 -11.40 -0.92
C VAL A 45 11.13 -11.30 0.14
N ARG A 46 12.38 -11.58 -0.21
CA ARG A 46 13.52 -11.44 0.71
C ARG A 46 13.86 -9.98 1.00
N SER A 47 13.89 -9.12 -0.02
CA SER A 47 14.05 -7.67 0.16
C SER A 47 12.92 -7.09 1.02
N PHE A 48 11.70 -7.62 0.89
CA PHE A 48 10.57 -7.28 1.74
C PHE A 48 10.76 -7.70 3.20
N LEU A 49 11.12 -8.97 3.45
CA LEU A 49 11.33 -9.50 4.80
C LEU A 49 12.50 -8.82 5.52
N ASN A 50 13.53 -8.40 4.78
CA ASN A 50 14.69 -7.73 5.32
C ASN A 50 14.49 -6.21 5.51
N GLY A 51 13.41 -5.63 4.99
CA GLY A 51 13.17 -4.19 5.06
C GLY A 51 14.16 -3.36 4.23
N ASP A 52 14.81 -3.95 3.22
CA ASP A 52 15.91 -3.36 2.45
C ASP A 52 15.45 -2.38 1.36
N PHE A 53 14.29 -1.75 1.51
CA PHE A 53 13.85 -0.74 0.56
C PHE A 53 14.53 0.59 0.85
N GLN A 54 15.61 0.87 0.11
CA GLN A 54 16.33 2.15 0.22
C GLN A 54 15.49 3.35 -0.25
N TYR A 55 14.35 3.10 -0.89
CA TYR A 55 13.47 4.12 -1.44
C TYR A 55 12.03 3.95 -0.94
N LYS A 56 11.40 5.09 -0.65
CA LYS A 56 10.00 5.22 -0.21
C LYS A 56 9.13 5.78 -1.32
N VAL A 57 7.99 5.16 -1.60
CA VAL A 57 6.99 5.65 -2.56
C VAL A 57 6.26 6.86 -1.97
N ILE A 58 6.40 8.01 -2.61
CA ILE A 58 5.71 9.25 -2.22
C ILE A 58 4.33 9.34 -2.87
N GLY A 59 4.23 8.98 -4.16
CA GLY A 59 2.96 8.98 -4.90
C GLY A 59 3.10 9.30 -6.39
N PRO A 60 1.98 9.38 -7.13
CA PRO A 60 1.99 9.77 -8.53
C PRO A 60 2.40 11.23 -8.69
N GLU A 61 3.15 11.53 -9.75
CA GLU A 61 3.52 12.89 -10.12
C GLU A 61 2.27 13.74 -10.38
N ARG A 62 2.09 14.81 -9.61
CA ARG A 62 0.99 15.75 -9.85
C ARG A 62 1.26 16.54 -11.13
N LYS A 63 0.49 16.27 -12.19
CA LYS A 63 0.41 17.17 -13.35
C LYS A 63 -0.64 18.24 -13.06
N THR A 64 -0.21 19.49 -12.96
CA THR A 64 -1.03 20.62 -12.50
C THR A 64 -1.89 21.29 -13.58
N ASN A 65 -1.79 20.91 -14.85
CA ASN A 65 -2.35 21.74 -15.94
C ASN A 65 -3.36 21.07 -16.87
N ASP A 66 -3.73 19.81 -16.64
CA ASP A 66 -4.66 19.13 -17.53
C ASP A 66 -5.93 18.71 -16.77
N LYS A 67 -7.09 19.22 -17.19
CA LYS A 67 -8.41 18.86 -16.63
C LYS A 67 -8.82 17.42 -16.98
N SER A 68 -7.92 16.64 -17.56
CA SER A 68 -8.14 15.25 -17.95
C SER A 68 -7.86 14.32 -16.78
N VAL A 69 -8.78 13.39 -16.54
CA VAL A 69 -8.58 12.29 -15.58
C VAL A 69 -7.55 11.35 -16.19
N ILE A 70 -6.29 11.47 -15.77
CA ILE A 70 -5.22 10.58 -16.21
C ILE A 70 -5.24 9.34 -15.30
N PRO A 71 -5.32 8.12 -15.86
CA PRO A 71 -5.18 6.91 -15.07
C PRO A 71 -3.82 6.91 -14.36
N ILE A 72 -3.83 6.70 -13.03
CA ILE A 72 -2.61 6.63 -12.20
C ILE A 72 -1.60 5.56 -12.67
N THR A 73 -2.08 4.55 -13.40
CA THR A 73 -1.26 3.50 -14.03
C THR A 73 -0.45 4.00 -15.22
N LYS A 74 -0.82 5.16 -15.78
CA LYS A 74 -0.13 5.84 -16.90
C LYS A 74 0.69 7.03 -16.44
N MET A 75 0.75 7.30 -15.13
CA MET A 75 1.53 8.41 -14.56
C MET A 75 2.91 7.93 -14.14
N TYR A 76 3.87 8.86 -14.14
CA TYR A 76 5.12 8.66 -13.42
C TYR A 76 4.86 8.77 -11.92
N TRP A 77 5.65 8.06 -11.15
CA TRP A 77 5.59 8.01 -9.69
C TRP A 77 6.91 8.52 -9.11
N ILE A 78 6.80 9.22 -7.99
CA ILE A 78 7.93 9.76 -7.25
C ILE A 78 8.26 8.79 -6.12
N ILE A 79 9.52 8.37 -6.08
CA ILE A 79 10.12 7.64 -4.96
C ILE A 79 11.24 8.49 -4.36
N GLU A 80 11.48 8.35 -3.06
CA GLU A 80 12.47 9.14 -2.31
C GLU A 80 13.44 8.22 -1.57
N SER A 81 14.74 8.47 -1.71
CA SER A 81 15.77 7.74 -0.97
C SER A 81 15.66 8.04 0.51
N GLU A 82 15.53 7.01 1.35
CA GLU A 82 15.47 7.21 2.81
C GLU A 82 16.81 7.70 3.39
N LYS A 83 17.93 7.45 2.69
CA LYS A 83 19.27 7.84 3.13
C LYS A 83 19.67 9.26 2.72
N THR A 84 19.28 9.67 1.52
CA THR A 84 19.76 10.92 0.90
C THR A 84 18.65 11.96 0.69
N GLY A 85 17.38 11.57 0.81
CA GLY A 85 16.24 12.41 0.44
C GLY A 85 16.11 12.67 -1.06
N GLU A 86 16.94 12.02 -1.89
CA GLU A 86 16.90 12.21 -3.34
C GLU A 86 15.63 11.60 -3.93
N GLN A 87 14.92 12.39 -4.73
CA GLN A 87 13.68 11.97 -5.40
C GLN A 87 13.94 11.50 -6.83
N LYS A 88 13.37 10.35 -7.19
CA LYS A 88 13.44 9.76 -8.53
C LYS A 88 12.06 9.57 -9.11
N ARG A 89 11.98 9.72 -10.44
CA ARG A 89 10.79 9.44 -11.23
C ARG A 89 10.88 8.04 -11.80
N VAL A 90 9.86 7.23 -11.55
CA VAL A 90 9.76 5.86 -12.03
C VAL A 90 8.40 5.60 -12.65
N SER A 91 8.30 4.57 -13.48
CA SER A 91 7.02 4.18 -14.07
C SER A 91 6.12 3.48 -13.04
N TYR A 92 4.80 3.51 -13.23
CA TYR A 92 3.89 2.71 -12.40
C TYR A 92 4.25 1.21 -12.40
N LYS A 93 4.73 0.68 -13.54
CA LYS A 93 5.18 -0.71 -13.64
C LYS A 93 6.33 -0.98 -12.67
N THR A 94 7.32 -0.10 -12.63
CA THR A 94 8.44 -0.17 -11.67
C THR A 94 7.93 -0.15 -10.22
N VAL A 95 6.99 0.75 -9.89
CA VAL A 95 6.40 0.80 -8.55
C VAL A 95 5.64 -0.48 -8.21
N LYS A 96 4.89 -1.03 -9.17
CA LYS A 96 4.13 -2.27 -8.99
C LYS A 96 5.04 -3.49 -8.81
N ASP A 97 6.10 -3.57 -9.58
CA ASP A 97 6.97 -4.75 -9.63
C ASP A 97 8.02 -4.72 -8.50
N GLU A 98 8.56 -3.54 -8.16
CA GLU A 98 9.65 -3.39 -7.17
C GLU A 98 9.17 -2.88 -5.81
N TYR A 99 8.03 -2.18 -5.73
CA TYR A 99 7.51 -1.59 -4.49
C TYR A 99 6.02 -1.91 -4.23
N PRO A 100 5.56 -3.17 -4.42
CA PRO A 100 4.14 -3.53 -4.35
C PRO A 100 3.49 -3.19 -2.99
N ASP A 101 4.19 -3.37 -1.88
CA ASP A 101 3.63 -3.13 -0.54
C ASP A 101 3.46 -1.65 -0.23
N GLN A 102 4.40 -0.82 -0.67
CA GLN A 102 4.30 0.62 -0.51
C GLN A 102 3.19 1.19 -1.38
N LEU A 103 2.98 0.60 -2.55
CA LEU A 103 1.86 0.92 -3.42
C LEU A 103 0.52 0.55 -2.78
N ILE A 104 0.40 -0.64 -2.18
CA ILE A 104 -0.81 -1.06 -1.44
C ILE A 104 -1.08 -0.11 -0.27
N LYS A 105 -0.08 0.16 0.57
CA LYS A 105 -0.21 1.10 1.70
C LYS A 105 -0.59 2.51 1.23
N PHE A 106 -0.04 2.96 0.11
CA PHE A 106 -0.42 4.23 -0.51
C PHE A 106 -1.91 4.21 -0.89
N TYR A 107 -2.39 3.16 -1.53
CA TYR A 107 -3.81 3.02 -1.85
C TYR A 107 -4.69 2.97 -0.61
N GLU A 108 -4.35 2.17 0.41
CA GLU A 108 -5.12 2.12 1.67
C GLU A 108 -5.23 3.50 2.33
N LYS A 109 -4.11 4.25 2.37
CA LYS A 109 -4.06 5.59 2.94
C LYS A 109 -4.86 6.62 2.15
N ASN A 110 -4.88 6.52 0.82
CA ASN A 110 -5.49 7.52 -0.06
C ASN A 110 -6.89 7.12 -0.57
N ALA A 111 -7.31 5.86 -0.42
CA ALA A 111 -8.66 5.39 -0.68
C ALA A 111 -9.63 5.72 0.46
N ALA A 112 -9.11 6.15 1.62
CA ALA A 112 -9.87 6.45 2.83
C ALA A 112 -10.50 7.87 2.95
N PRO A 113 -11.00 8.54 1.89
CA PRO A 113 -11.94 9.64 2.10
C PRO A 113 -13.32 9.49 1.44
N TYR A 114 -13.71 8.33 0.90
CA TYR A 114 -15.03 8.15 0.28
C TYR A 114 -15.74 6.85 0.67
N ILE A 115 -15.98 6.65 1.97
CA ILE A 115 -17.05 5.77 2.46
C ILE A 115 -17.94 6.61 3.39
#